data_AF-W6RYV1-F1
#
_entry.id   AF-W6RYV1-F1
#
_cell.length_a   1.000
_cell.length_b   1.000
_cell.length_c   1.000
_cell.angle_alpha   90.00
_cell.angle_beta   90.00
_cell.angle_gamma   90.00
#
_symmetry.space_group_name_H-M   'P 1'
#
loop_
_entity.id
_entity.type
_entity.pdbx_description
1 polymer ?
#
loop_
_entity_poly.entity_id
_entity_poly.type
_entity_poly.pdbx_seq_one_letter_code
_entity_poly.pdbx_strand_id
1 'polypeptide(L)'
;MEKFHFRLEKLLEIRRSLEDESKRKFKSAQDEKIKVEEELQNLKDKYKETSKNKNCSTILEYKIVNNYMNFLDKRIAEEKINLKNKTIAVEEKRKELIDKQRDRQAVEKLRENKYLEYVKEVQAIEQKNNDEFALYGFIRNTERG
;
A
#
# COMPACT_ATOMS: atom_id res chain seq x y z
N MET A 1 -22.01 1.19 -32.34
CA MET A 1 -20.86 2.00 -31.91
C MET A 1 -19.73 1.08 -31.52
N GLU A 2 -18.50 1.47 -31.86
CA GLU A 2 -17.32 0.76 -31.37
C GLU A 2 -17.25 0.83 -29.84
N LYS A 3 -16.57 -0.12 -29.20
CA LYS A 3 -16.35 -0.07 -27.75
C LYS A 3 -15.13 0.80 -27.45
N PHE A 4 -15.16 1.54 -26.34
CA PHE A 4 -14.01 2.30 -25.88
C PHE A 4 -12.78 1.40 -25.70
N HIS A 5 -11.66 1.79 -26.31
CA HIS A 5 -10.39 1.07 -26.19
C HIS A 5 -9.31 2.00 -25.65
N PHE A 6 -8.80 1.67 -24.46
CA PHE A 6 -7.69 2.40 -23.86
C PHE A 6 -6.35 1.78 -24.25
N ARG A 7 -5.56 2.52 -25.03
CA ARG A 7 -4.27 2.04 -25.57
C ARG A 7 -3.25 1.63 -24.49
N LEU A 8 -3.38 2.16 -23.27
CA LEU A 8 -2.47 1.89 -22.15
C LEU A 8 -3.07 0.92 -21.12
N GLU A 9 -4.09 0.13 -21.47
CA GLU A 9 -4.73 -0.80 -20.52
C GLU A 9 -3.72 -1.80 -19.93
N LYS A 10 -2.85 -2.38 -20.76
CA LYS A 10 -1.77 -3.28 -20.29
C LYS A 10 -0.81 -2.60 -19.31
N LEU A 11 -0.49 -1.32 -19.55
CA LEU A 11 0.37 -0.55 -18.65
C LEU A 11 -0.33 -0.31 -17.31
N LEU A 12 -1.64 -0.01 -17.32
CA LEU A 12 -2.43 0.16 -16.10
C LEU A 12 -2.47 -1.13 -15.28
N GLU A 13 -2.64 -2.27 -15.93
CA GLU A 13 -2.61 -3.60 -15.29
C GLU A 13 -1.25 -3.88 -14.63
N ILE A 14 -0.14 -3.63 -15.34
CA ILE A 14 1.22 -3.76 -14.78
C ILE A 14 1.37 -2.87 -13.55
N ARG A 15 0.93 -1.61 -13.61
CA ARG A 15 1.03 -0.68 -12.46
C ARG A 15 0.19 -1.13 -11.26
N ARG A 16 -1.00 -1.71 -11.49
CA ARG A 16 -1.82 -2.32 -10.43
C ARG A 16 -1.10 -3.49 -9.78
N SER A 17 -0.50 -4.38 -10.58
CA SER A 17 0.27 -5.52 -10.07
C SER A 17 1.47 -5.08 -9.23
N LEU A 18 2.23 -4.08 -9.70
CA LEU A 18 3.36 -3.51 -8.96
C LEU A 18 2.93 -2.87 -7.63
N GLU A 19 1.80 -2.17 -7.62
CA GLU A 19 1.23 -1.65 -6.37
C GLU A 19 0.88 -2.78 -5.42
N ASP A 20 0.20 -3.83 -5.87
CA ASP A 20 -0.18 -4.94 -5.02
C ASP A 20 1.03 -5.71 -4.47
N GLU A 21 2.10 -5.85 -5.26
CA GLU A 21 3.38 -6.37 -4.78
C GLU A 21 3.97 -5.48 -3.68
N SER A 22 3.97 -4.16 -3.88
CA SER A 22 4.48 -3.21 -2.88
C SER A 22 3.65 -3.22 -1.58
N LYS A 23 2.32 -3.41 -1.65
CA LYS A 23 1.45 -3.60 -0.48
C LYS A 23 1.85 -4.84 0.32
N ARG A 24 2.11 -5.96 -0.37
CA ARG A 24 2.55 -7.21 0.28
C ARG A 24 3.90 -7.01 0.98
N LYS A 25 4.86 -6.36 0.32
CA LYS A 25 6.17 -6.04 0.92
C LYS A 25 6.03 -5.14 2.14
N PHE A 26 5.21 -4.10 2.06
CA PHE A 26 4.94 -3.20 3.19
C PHE A 26 4.32 -3.94 4.38
N LYS A 27 3.30 -4.77 4.12
CA LYS A 27 2.68 -5.60 5.16
C LYS A 27 3.69 -6.55 5.81
N SER A 28 4.49 -7.26 5.02
CA SER A 28 5.53 -8.16 5.54
C SER A 28 6.53 -7.41 6.44
N ALA A 29 6.98 -6.23 6.04
CA ALA A 29 7.90 -5.42 6.84
C ALA A 29 7.24 -4.97 8.17
N GLN A 30 5.95 -4.64 8.14
CA GLN A 30 5.20 -4.26 9.33
C GLN A 30 5.04 -5.46 10.29
N ASP A 31 4.71 -6.64 9.76
CA ASP A 31 4.59 -7.87 10.55
C ASP A 31 5.94 -8.25 11.19
N GLU A 32 7.06 -8.10 10.46
CA GLU A 32 8.40 -8.31 11.01
C GLU A 32 8.74 -7.32 12.13
N LYS A 33 8.37 -6.05 11.98
CA LYS A 33 8.56 -5.04 13.01
C LYS A 33 7.80 -5.41 14.29
N ILE A 34 6.53 -5.82 14.16
CA ILE A 34 5.68 -6.22 15.30
C ILE A 34 6.31 -7.38 16.07
N LYS A 35 6.82 -8.41 15.36
CA LYS A 35 7.51 -9.53 16.01
C LYS A 35 8.70 -9.07 16.85
N VAL A 36 9.52 -8.16 16.32
CA VAL A 36 10.67 -7.62 17.06
C VAL A 36 10.22 -6.76 18.25
N GLU A 37 9.11 -6.01 18.14
CA GLU A 37 8.53 -5.27 19.26
C GLU A 37 8.06 -6.19 20.39
N GLU A 38 7.39 -7.30 20.04
CA GLU A 38 6.95 -8.33 20.97
C GLU A 38 8.14 -9.02 21.67
N GLU A 39 9.16 -9.40 20.91
CA GLU A 39 10.39 -9.99 21.46
C GLU A 39 11.13 -9.03 22.40
N LEU A 40 11.25 -7.76 22.02
CA LEU A 40 11.85 -6.73 22.86
C LEU A 40 11.04 -6.52 24.15
N GLN A 41 9.71 -6.55 24.07
CA GLN A 41 8.85 -6.44 25.24
C GLN A 41 9.02 -7.63 26.18
N ASN A 42 9.04 -8.85 25.64
CA ASN A 42 9.29 -10.08 26.39
C ASN A 42 10.65 -10.04 27.11
N LEU A 43 11.70 -9.52 26.47
CA LEU A 43 13.02 -9.36 27.11
C LEU A 43 13.00 -8.35 28.26
N LYS A 44 12.30 -7.21 28.09
CA LYS A 44 12.13 -6.21 29.16
C LYS A 44 11.35 -6.77 30.33
N ASP A 45 10.32 -7.55 30.08
CA ASP A 45 9.51 -8.17 31.13
C ASP A 45 10.33 -9.20 31.91
N LYS A 46 11.09 -10.07 31.23
CA LYS A 46 12.05 -10.99 31.87
C LYS A 46 13.08 -10.26 32.73
N TYR A 47 13.61 -9.14 32.24
CA TYR A 47 14.55 -8.32 33.01
C TYR A 47 13.89 -7.75 34.28
N LYS A 48 12.67 -7.22 34.15
CA LYS A 48 11.90 -6.67 35.26
C LYS A 48 11.55 -7.73 36.30
N GLU A 49 11.13 -8.92 35.87
CA GLU A 49 10.84 -10.06 36.75
C GLU A 49 12.09 -10.52 37.52
N THR A 50 13.21 -10.70 36.81
CA THR A 50 14.48 -11.10 37.41
C THR A 50 14.99 -10.04 38.40
N SER A 51 14.80 -8.75 38.08
CA SER A 51 15.14 -7.65 38.99
C SER A 51 14.27 -7.63 40.25
N LYS A 52 12.98 -7.99 40.15
CA LYS A 52 12.05 -8.02 41.29
C LYS A 52 12.30 -9.22 42.19
N ASN A 53 12.61 -10.38 41.61
CA ASN A 53 12.81 -11.64 42.32
C ASN A 53 14.26 -11.84 42.78
N LYS A 54 15.04 -10.75 42.90
CA LYS A 54 16.47 -10.77 43.22
C LYS A 54 16.70 -11.06 44.70
N ASN A 55 16.36 -12.28 45.14
CA ASN A 55 16.69 -12.80 46.46
C ASN A 55 17.89 -13.73 46.33
N CYS A 56 19.09 -13.23 46.65
CA CYS A 56 20.31 -14.02 46.61
C CYS A 56 20.78 -14.26 48.05
N SER A 57 20.89 -15.53 48.44
CA SER A 57 21.37 -15.96 49.75
C SER A 57 22.90 -16.10 49.77
N THR A 58 23.51 -16.35 48.60
CA THR A 58 24.96 -16.56 48.45
C THR A 58 25.60 -15.61 47.43
N ILE A 59 26.88 -15.26 47.63
CA ILE A 59 27.69 -14.47 46.68
C ILE A 59 27.70 -15.10 45.27
N LEU A 60 27.70 -16.44 45.19
CA LEU A 60 27.67 -17.17 43.92
C LEU A 60 26.34 -16.97 43.17
N GLU A 61 25.20 -17.06 43.86
CA GLU A 61 23.87 -16.77 43.29
C GLU A 61 23.78 -15.33 42.81
N TYR A 62 24.31 -14.38 43.59
CA TYR A 62 24.38 -12.99 43.19
C TYR A 62 25.15 -12.80 41.87
N LYS A 63 26.32 -13.44 41.73
CA LYS A 63 27.10 -13.39 40.49
C LYS A 63 26.35 -13.97 39.29
N ILE A 64 25.67 -15.10 39.47
CA ILE A 64 24.88 -15.75 38.40
C ILE A 64 23.76 -14.83 37.94
N VAL A 65 22.96 -14.29 38.88
CA VAL A 65 21.83 -13.42 38.55
C VAL A 65 22.32 -12.13 37.88
N ASN A 66 23.43 -11.54 38.36
CA ASN A 66 23.97 -10.33 37.75
C ASN A 66 24.49 -10.57 36.33
N ASN A 67 25.13 -11.72 36.07
CA ASN A 67 25.57 -12.08 34.72
C ASN A 67 24.38 -12.26 33.76
N TYR A 68 23.31 -12.92 34.22
CA TYR A 68 22.10 -13.08 33.42
C TYR A 68 21.40 -11.75 33.13
N MET A 69 21.32 -10.85 34.12
CA MET A 69 20.79 -9.49 33.93
C MET A 69 21.61 -8.70 32.90
N ASN A 70 22.94 -8.75 33.00
CA ASN A 70 23.82 -8.12 32.01
C ASN A 70 23.64 -8.70 30.60
N PHE A 71 23.39 -10.01 30.50
CA PHE A 71 23.07 -10.65 29.22
C PHE A 71 21.73 -10.13 28.66
N LEU A 72 20.69 -10.04 29.49
CA LEU A 72 19.40 -9.48 29.09
C LEU A 72 19.53 -8.02 28.64
N ASP A 73 20.30 -7.19 29.35
CA ASP A 73 20.53 -5.79 28.96
C ASP A 73 21.22 -5.66 27.61
N LYS A 74 22.27 -6.46 27.36
CA LYS A 74 22.93 -6.50 26.06
C LYS A 74 21.95 -6.91 24.95
N ARG A 75 21.16 -7.95 25.21
CA ARG A 75 20.16 -8.43 24.24
C ARG A 75 19.07 -7.40 23.96
N ILE A 76 18.61 -6.69 24.99
CA ILE A 76 17.65 -5.57 24.85
C ILE A 76 18.26 -4.44 24.01
N ALA A 77 19.54 -4.13 24.19
CA ALA A 77 20.23 -3.11 23.39
C ALA A 77 20.34 -3.54 21.91
N GLU A 78 20.69 -4.80 21.65
CA GLU A 78 20.72 -5.38 20.30
C GLU A 78 19.33 -5.33 19.63
N GLU A 79 18.28 -5.79 20.33
CA GLU A 79 16.92 -5.79 19.77
C GLU A 79 16.37 -4.37 19.56
N LYS A 80 16.77 -3.38 20.36
CA LYS A 80 16.43 -1.96 20.07
C LYS A 80 17.04 -1.47 18.76
N ILE A 81 18.28 -1.87 18.47
CA ILE A 81 18.93 -1.54 17.18
C ILE A 81 18.22 -2.25 16.04
N ASN A 82 17.89 -3.54 16.21
CA ASN A 82 17.11 -4.31 15.25
C ASN A 82 15.75 -3.66 14.95
N LEU A 83 15.02 -3.27 16.00
CA LEU A 83 13.73 -2.57 15.87
C LEU A 83 13.86 -1.25 15.11
N LYS A 84 14.93 -0.49 15.36
CA LYS A 84 15.21 0.74 14.62
C LYS A 84 15.41 0.46 13.13
N ASN A 85 16.18 -0.57 12.79
CA ASN A 85 16.41 -0.98 11.40
C ASN A 85 15.10 -1.44 10.73
N LYS A 86 14.28 -2.24 11.41
CA LYS A 86 12.95 -2.66 10.91
C LYS A 86 12.02 -1.47 10.71
N THR A 87 12.04 -0.49 11.61
CA THR A 87 11.25 0.74 11.48
C THR A 87 11.67 1.54 10.25
N ILE A 88 12.97 1.66 9.99
CA ILE A 88 13.48 2.31 8.77
C ILE A 88 13.00 1.57 7.52
N ALA A 89 13.12 0.24 7.49
CA ALA A 89 12.67 -0.58 6.36
C ALA A 89 11.16 -0.45 6.10
N VAL A 90 10.34 -0.39 7.15
CA VAL A 90 8.88 -0.13 7.03
C VAL A 90 8.63 1.21 6.36
N GLU A 91 9.32 2.28 6.77
CA GLU A 91 9.17 3.60 6.16
C GLU A 91 9.64 3.65 4.70
N GLU A 92 10.72 2.94 4.36
CA GLU A 92 11.17 2.79 2.96
C GLU A 92 10.10 2.10 2.11
N LYS A 93 9.54 0.99 2.59
CA LYS A 93 8.45 0.27 1.90
C LYS A 93 7.16 1.08 1.82
N ARG A 94 6.88 1.91 2.81
CA ARG A 94 5.76 2.86 2.78
C ARG A 94 5.93 3.89 1.67
N LYS A 95 7.12 4.47 1.52
CA LYS A 95 7.43 5.42 0.43
C LYS A 95 7.32 4.75 -0.93
N GLU A 96 7.87 3.54 -1.06
CA GLU A 96 7.76 2.73 -2.29
C GLU A 96 6.29 2.50 -2.68
N LEU A 97 5.44 2.10 -1.74
CA LEU A 97 4.01 1.92 -1.96
C LEU A 97 3.31 3.20 -2.41
N ILE A 98 3.60 4.33 -1.78
CA ILE A 98 3.03 5.64 -2.16
C ILE A 98 3.40 5.99 -3.60
N ASP A 99 4.65 5.76 -4.00
CA ASP A 99 5.09 6.06 -5.36
C ASP A 99 4.41 5.13 -6.38
N LYS A 100 4.27 3.84 -6.09
CA LYS A 100 3.50 2.91 -6.96
C LYS A 100 2.02 3.28 -7.07
N GLN A 101 1.41 3.76 -5.99
CA GLN A 101 0.04 4.27 -6.01
C GLN A 101 -0.08 5.51 -6.91
N ARG A 102 0.85 6.46 -6.80
CA ARG A 102 0.88 7.65 -7.66
C ARG A 102 1.03 7.27 -9.13
N ASP A 103 1.94 6.34 -9.44
CA ASP A 103 2.12 5.84 -10.81
C ASP A 103 0.83 5.24 -11.36
N ARG A 104 0.17 4.37 -10.60
CA ARG A 104 -1.09 3.74 -11.03
C ARG A 104 -2.20 4.78 -11.22
N GLN A 105 -2.36 5.70 -10.27
CA GLN A 105 -3.36 6.77 -10.32
C GLN A 105 -3.16 7.70 -11.52
N ALA A 106 -1.90 8.00 -11.89
CA ALA A 106 -1.62 8.83 -13.05
C ALA A 106 -2.17 8.21 -14.35
N VAL A 107 -2.00 6.90 -14.55
CA VAL A 107 -2.53 6.20 -15.74
C VAL A 107 -4.04 6.02 -15.66
N GLU A 108 -4.58 5.78 -14.46
CA GLU A 108 -6.02 5.68 -14.22
C GLU A 108 -6.73 6.99 -14.59
N LYS A 109 -6.17 8.14 -14.18
CA LYS A 109 -6.68 9.47 -14.55
C LYS A 109 -6.59 9.73 -16.05
N LEU A 110 -5.52 9.28 -16.72
CA LEU A 110 -5.43 9.36 -18.18
C LEU A 110 -6.52 8.55 -18.88
N ARG A 111 -6.85 7.35 -18.36
CA ARG A 111 -7.94 6.50 -18.87
C ARG A 111 -9.29 7.17 -18.70
N GLU A 112 -9.55 7.73 -17.53
CA GLU A 112 -10.79 8.47 -17.25
C GLU A 112 -10.97 9.66 -18.20
N ASN A 113 -9.93 10.48 -18.38
CA ASN A 113 -9.99 11.61 -19.31
C ASN A 113 -10.27 11.15 -20.75
N LYS A 114 -9.59 10.10 -21.22
CA LYS A 114 -9.82 9.54 -22.56
C LYS A 114 -11.21 8.97 -22.73
N TYR A 115 -11.76 8.37 -21.68
CA TYR A 115 -13.12 7.88 -21.68
C TYR A 115 -14.14 9.02 -21.78
N LEU A 116 -13.93 10.13 -21.05
CA LEU A 116 -14.78 11.32 -21.14
C LEU A 116 -14.75 11.96 -22.54
N GLU A 117 -13.57 12.02 -23.17
CA GLU A 117 -13.43 12.46 -24.56
C GLU A 117 -14.24 11.57 -25.52
N TYR A 118 -14.07 10.25 -25.40
CA TYR A 118 -14.81 9.27 -26.20
C TYR A 118 -16.34 9.41 -26.04
N VAL A 119 -16.84 9.58 -24.81
CA VAL A 119 -18.28 9.74 -24.56
C VAL A 119 -18.81 11.02 -25.23
N LYS A 120 -18.06 12.12 -25.18
CA LYS A 120 -18.45 13.37 -25.86
C LYS A 120 -18.49 13.22 -27.38
N GLU A 121 -17.53 12.53 -27.97
CA GLU A 121 -17.51 12.26 -29.41
C GLU A 121 -18.72 11.41 -29.84
N VAL A 122 -19.02 10.35 -29.10
CA VAL A 122 -20.19 9.50 -29.36
C VAL A 122 -21.48 10.31 -29.28
N GLN A 123 -21.65 11.11 -28.23
CA GLN A 123 -22.83 11.97 -28.07
C GLN A 123 -22.97 12.98 -29.22
N ALA A 124 -21.87 13.58 -29.68
CA ALA A 124 -21.88 14.52 -30.80
C ALA A 124 -22.28 13.84 -32.12
N ILE A 125 -21.83 12.60 -32.34
CA ILE A 125 -22.22 11.80 -33.52
C ILE A 125 -23.71 11.42 -33.44
N GLU A 126 -24.19 10.96 -32.28
CA GLU A 126 -25.61 10.64 -32.06
C GLU A 126 -26.50 11.85 -32.30
N GLN A 127 -26.11 13.02 -31.76
CA GLN A 127 -26.86 14.25 -31.93
C GLN A 127 -26.96 14.64 -33.41
N LYS A 128 -25.85 14.63 -34.15
CA LYS A 128 -25.86 14.90 -35.60
C LYS A 128 -26.78 13.95 -36.36
N ASN A 129 -26.70 12.66 -36.08
CA ASN A 129 -27.55 11.66 -36.73
C ASN A 129 -29.04 11.91 -36.41
N ASN A 130 -29.36 12.25 -35.16
CA ASN A 130 -30.74 12.56 -34.75
C ASN A 130 -31.27 13.81 -35.44
N ASP A 131 -30.45 14.86 -35.56
CA ASP A 131 -30.81 16.10 -36.27
C ASP A 131 -31.05 15.82 -37.76
N GLU A 132 -30.20 15.00 -38.39
CA GLU A 132 -30.40 14.53 -39.78
C GLU A 132 -31.71 13.75 -39.93
N PHE A 133 -31.99 12.80 -39.04
CA PHE A 133 -33.25 12.04 -39.06
C PHE A 133 -34.48 12.95 -38.90
N ALA A 134 -34.40 13.95 -38.01
CA ALA A 134 -35.47 14.93 -37.82
C ALA A 134 -35.70 15.77 -39.09
N LEU A 135 -34.62 16.22 -39.75
CA LEU A 135 -34.70 16.97 -41.00
C LEU A 135 -35.32 16.13 -42.13
N TYR A 136 -34.87 14.90 -42.34
CA TYR A 136 -35.45 13.99 -43.33
C TYR A 136 -36.93 13.70 -43.05
N GLY A 137 -37.29 13.52 -41.77
CA GLY A 137 -38.68 13.36 -41.35
C GLY A 137 -39.54 14.57 -41.66
N PHE A 138 -39.02 15.78 -41.42
CA PHE A 138 -39.69 17.03 -41.73
C PHE A 138 -39.91 17.19 -43.24
N ILE A 139 -38.86 17.04 -44.06
CA ILE A 139 -38.92 17.16 -45.53
C ILE A 139 -39.98 16.20 -46.09
N ARG A 140 -39.96 14.93 -45.66
CA ARG A 140 -40.93 13.92 -46.10
C ARG A 140 -42.38 14.27 -45.76
N ASN A 141 -42.61 14.90 -44.60
CA ASN A 141 -43.95 15.31 -44.19
C ASN A 141 -44.43 16.56 -44.96
N THR A 142 -43.53 17.48 -45.32
CA THR A 142 -43.85 18.64 -46.15
C THR A 142 -44.09 18.31 -47.62
N GLU A 143 -43.47 17.27 -48.17
CA GLU A 143 -43.69 16.82 -49.57
C GLU A 143 -44.98 16.00 -49.77
N ARG A 144 -45.63 15.57 -48.68
CA ARG A 144 -46.87 14.76 -48.71
C ARG A 144 -48.13 15.54 -48.35
N GLY A 145 -48.00 16.81 -47.95
CA GLY A 145 -49.12 17.74 -47.71
C GLY A 145 -49.33 18.65 -48.91
#